data_AF-W1WLQ1-F1
#
_entry.id   AF-W1WLQ1-F1
#
_cell.length_a   1.000
_cell.length_b   1.000
_cell.length_c   1.000
_cell.angle_alpha   90.00
_cell.angle_beta   90.00
_cell.angle_gamma   90.00
#
_symmetry.space_group_name_H-M   'P 1'
#
loop_
_entity.id
_entity.type
_entity.pdbx_description
1 polymer ?
#
loop_
_entity_poly.entity_id
_entity_poly.type
_entity_poly.pdbx_seq_one_letter_code
_entity_poly.pdbx_strand_id
1 'polypeptide(L)'
;AIWDLLNLYAKKFRCPDVLTSINTMFTLVPDISPTKPRELHHMTRKQATIAVRSGLNDDEQYGCVVPPIHLSSTYNFTGFNEPRAHDYSRRGNPTRDVVQRALAELEGGAGAVLTNTGMSAIHLVTTVFLKPGDLLVAPHDC
;
A
#
# COMPACT_ATOMS: atom_id res chain seq x y z
N ALA A 1 -35.69 12.83 14.12
CA ALA A 1 -35.27 14.26 14.00
C ALA A 1 -35.66 14.86 12.65
N ILE A 2 -34.98 14.56 11.53
CA ILE A 2 -35.37 15.06 10.19
C ILE A 2 -36.68 14.44 9.68
N TRP A 3 -36.90 13.15 9.97
CA TRP A 3 -38.11 12.41 9.58
C TRP A 3 -39.40 12.96 10.21
N ASP A 4 -39.32 13.46 11.45
CA ASP A 4 -40.48 14.00 12.17
C ASP A 4 -40.92 15.36 11.59
N LEU A 5 -39.94 16.17 11.17
CA LEU A 5 -40.16 17.47 10.51
C LEU A 5 -40.82 17.31 9.12
N LEU A 6 -40.39 16.31 8.35
CA LEU A 6 -40.96 16.02 7.02
C LEU A 6 -42.40 15.50 7.11
N ASN A 7 -42.71 14.66 8.10
CA ASN A 7 -44.07 14.18 8.35
C ASN A 7 -45.04 15.30 8.78
N LEU A 8 -44.56 16.27 9.56
CA LEU A 8 -45.36 17.43 9.96
C LEU A 8 -45.66 18.34 8.76
N TYR A 9 -44.71 18.49 7.84
CA TYR A 9 -44.88 19.29 6.63
C TYR A 9 -45.87 18.65 5.65
N ALA A 10 -45.80 17.34 5.44
CA ALA A 10 -46.65 16.63 4.49
C ALA A 10 -48.14 16.59 4.92
N LYS A 11 -48.42 16.53 6.23
CA LYS A 11 -49.79 16.63 6.77
C LYS A 11 -50.45 17.99 6.50
N LYS A 12 -49.66 19.06 6.37
CA LYS A 12 -50.16 20.44 6.20
C LYS A 12 -50.63 20.75 4.78
N PHE A 13 -50.08 20.06 3.76
CA PHE A 13 -50.32 20.41 2.35
C PHE A 13 -51.28 19.47 1.59
N ARG A 14 -51.80 18.39 2.20
CA ARG A 14 -52.80 17.47 1.61
C ARG A 14 -52.50 17.09 0.13
N CYS A 15 -51.23 16.89 -0.20
CA CYS A 15 -50.78 16.38 -1.50
C CYS A 15 -50.27 14.94 -1.33
N PRO A 16 -51.06 13.92 -1.70
CA PRO A 16 -50.62 12.51 -1.62
C PRO A 16 -49.46 12.19 -2.58
N ASP A 17 -49.23 13.03 -3.58
CA ASP A 17 -48.30 12.81 -4.69
C ASP A 17 -46.83 13.08 -4.27
N VAL A 18 -46.63 13.94 -3.27
CA VAL A 18 -45.29 14.34 -2.76
C VAL A 18 -44.71 13.25 -1.85
N LEU A 19 -45.53 12.61 -1.01
CA LEU A 19 -45.12 11.47 -0.19
C LEU A 19 -44.70 10.28 -1.06
N THR A 20 -45.43 10.04 -2.15
CA THR A 20 -45.14 8.93 -3.07
C THR A 20 -43.82 9.15 -3.81
N SER A 21 -43.53 10.39 -4.23
CA SER A 21 -42.25 10.77 -4.87
C SER A 21 -41.05 10.71 -3.92
N ILE A 22 -41.21 11.15 -2.67
CA ILE A 22 -40.13 11.07 -1.66
C ILE A 22 -39.82 9.61 -1.32
N ASN A 23 -40.86 8.77 -1.21
CA ASN A 23 -40.68 7.35 -0.91
C ASN A 23 -40.06 6.58 -2.08
N THR A 24 -40.44 6.90 -3.35
CA THR A 24 -39.79 6.30 -4.53
C THR A 24 -38.33 6.73 -4.68
N MET A 25 -38.01 7.98 -4.33
CA MET A 25 -36.63 8.48 -4.37
C MET A 25 -35.74 7.83 -3.31
N PHE A 26 -36.30 7.45 -2.15
CA PHE A 26 -35.57 6.71 -1.11
C PHE A 26 -35.43 5.21 -1.43
N THR A 27 -36.39 4.59 -2.13
CA THR A 27 -36.28 3.18 -2.58
C THR A 27 -35.32 2.96 -3.75
N LEU A 28 -34.91 4.03 -4.45
CA LEU A 28 -33.90 3.98 -5.53
C LEU A 28 -32.48 4.33 -5.04
N VAL A 29 -32.31 4.68 -3.77
CA VAL A 29 -30.99 4.71 -3.15
C VAL A 29 -30.63 3.25 -2.84
N PRO A 30 -29.59 2.67 -3.47
CA PRO A 30 -29.16 1.34 -3.11
C PRO A 30 -28.82 1.34 -1.62
N ASP A 31 -29.37 0.37 -0.91
CA ASP A 31 -29.08 0.04 0.48
C ASP A 31 -27.58 0.13 0.74
N ILE A 32 -27.13 1.24 1.36
CA ILE A 32 -25.81 1.34 1.98
C ILE A 32 -25.92 0.63 3.32
N SER A 33 -26.24 -0.67 3.26
CA SER A 33 -26.01 -1.55 4.38
C SER A 33 -24.52 -1.49 4.70
N PRO A 34 -24.11 -1.45 5.98
CA PRO A 34 -22.70 -1.60 6.32
C PRO A 34 -22.26 -2.91 5.69
N THR A 35 -21.36 -2.82 4.71
CA THR A 35 -20.80 -3.97 4.03
C THR A 35 -20.40 -4.98 5.09
N LYS A 36 -21.03 -6.16 5.01
CA LYS A 36 -20.75 -7.35 5.83
C LYS A 36 -19.28 -7.34 6.27
N PRO A 37 -18.94 -7.48 7.56
CA PRO A 37 -17.56 -7.47 8.02
C PRO A 37 -16.81 -8.44 7.13
N ARG A 38 -15.90 -7.89 6.32
CA ARG A 38 -15.22 -8.62 5.26
C ARG A 38 -14.52 -9.75 5.96
N GLU A 39 -15.03 -10.98 5.81
CA GLU A 39 -14.37 -12.17 6.32
C GLU A 39 -12.91 -12.04 5.89
N LEU A 40 -12.02 -12.13 6.88
CA LEU A 40 -10.58 -12.07 6.69
C LEU A 40 -10.15 -13.37 5.99
N HIS A 41 -10.66 -13.60 4.78
CA HIS A 41 -10.03 -14.45 3.82
C HIS A 41 -8.64 -13.86 3.66
N HIS A 42 -7.63 -14.65 3.98
CA HIS A 42 -6.27 -14.46 3.50
C HIS A 42 -6.32 -14.47 1.97
N MET A 43 -6.79 -13.36 1.38
CA MET A 43 -6.82 -13.16 -0.04
C MET A 43 -5.37 -12.86 -0.42
N THR A 44 -4.62 -13.92 -0.71
CA THR A 44 -3.36 -13.77 -1.43
C THR A 44 -3.67 -12.94 -2.67
N ARG A 45 -3.21 -11.69 -2.68
CA ARG A 45 -3.45 -10.78 -3.80
C ARG A 45 -2.84 -11.42 -5.05
N LYS A 46 -3.50 -11.28 -6.19
CA LYS A 46 -2.92 -11.72 -7.47
C LYS A 46 -1.61 -10.96 -7.69
N GLN A 47 -0.57 -11.62 -8.23
CA GLN A 47 0.73 -11.00 -8.50
C GLN A 47 0.63 -9.71 -9.32
N ALA A 48 -0.24 -9.68 -10.34
CA ALA A 48 -0.49 -8.47 -11.12
C ALA A 48 -1.04 -7.31 -10.27
N THR A 49 -1.86 -7.60 -9.27
CA THR A 49 -2.38 -6.57 -8.34
C THR A 49 -1.29 -6.07 -7.40
N ILE A 50 -0.39 -6.94 -6.95
CA ILE A 50 0.77 -6.57 -6.13
C ILE A 50 1.68 -5.63 -6.92
N ALA A 51 2.03 -6.01 -8.15
CA ALA A 51 2.92 -5.22 -9.02
C ALA A 51 2.35 -3.82 -9.31
N VAL A 52 1.05 -3.70 -9.58
CA VAL A 52 0.42 -2.41 -9.92
C VAL A 52 0.16 -1.54 -8.69
N ARG A 53 -0.15 -2.13 -7.53
CA ARG A 53 -0.56 -1.37 -6.34
C ARG A 53 0.56 -1.10 -5.34
N SER A 54 1.73 -1.72 -5.49
CA SER A 54 2.82 -1.52 -4.53
C SER A 54 3.23 -0.05 -4.45
N GLY A 55 3.24 0.51 -3.23
CA GLY A 55 3.61 1.89 -2.98
C GLY A 55 2.52 2.93 -3.23
N LEU A 56 1.35 2.55 -3.76
CA LEU A 56 0.27 3.51 -4.03
C LEU A 56 -0.48 3.89 -2.75
N ASN A 57 -0.62 5.20 -2.52
CA ASN A 57 -1.23 5.79 -1.32
C ASN A 57 -0.50 5.42 -0.01
N ASP A 58 0.81 5.13 -0.09
CA ASP A 58 1.66 4.85 1.08
C ASP A 58 2.36 6.13 1.60
N ASP A 59 2.15 7.30 0.97
CA ASP A 59 2.78 8.57 1.39
C ASP A 59 2.05 9.23 2.56
N GLU A 60 2.66 9.17 3.74
CA GLU A 60 2.13 9.80 4.96
C GLU A 60 2.36 11.32 5.02
N GLN A 61 3.31 11.86 4.24
CA GLN A 61 3.70 13.26 4.37
C GLN A 61 2.74 14.21 3.65
N TYR A 62 2.37 13.89 2.41
CA TYR A 62 1.50 14.73 1.59
C TYR A 62 0.29 13.99 1.01
N GLY A 63 0.15 12.68 1.26
CA GLY A 63 -0.95 11.89 0.72
C GLY A 63 -0.86 11.69 -0.80
N CYS A 64 0.35 11.72 -1.36
CA CYS A 64 0.54 11.48 -2.78
C CYS A 64 0.11 10.05 -3.15
N VAL A 65 -0.75 9.93 -4.19
CA VAL A 65 -1.19 8.62 -4.70
C VAL A 65 -0.01 7.82 -5.24
N VAL A 66 0.89 8.48 -5.97
CA VAL A 66 2.14 7.90 -6.47
C VAL A 66 3.25 8.27 -5.49
N PRO A 67 4.10 7.31 -5.08
CA PRO A 67 5.15 7.60 -4.10
C PRO A 67 6.16 8.62 -4.67
N PRO A 68 6.55 9.64 -3.89
CA PRO A 68 7.54 10.62 -4.34
C PRO A 68 8.94 10.01 -4.49
N ILE A 69 9.76 10.65 -5.33
CA ILE A 69 11.15 10.25 -5.56
C ILE A 69 12.06 11.02 -4.61
N HIS A 70 12.69 10.31 -3.67
CA HIS A 70 13.59 10.88 -2.68
C HIS A 70 15.05 10.75 -3.14
N LEU A 71 15.58 11.81 -3.74
CA LEU A 71 16.96 11.88 -4.24
C LEU A 71 18.00 12.35 -3.20
N SER A 72 17.57 12.64 -1.96
CA SER A 72 18.49 13.09 -0.91
C SER A 72 19.51 11.99 -0.59
N SER A 73 20.75 12.37 -0.32
CA SER A 73 21.79 11.45 0.14
C SER A 73 21.72 11.20 1.64
N THR A 74 21.30 12.20 2.42
CA THR A 74 21.27 12.20 3.89
C THR A 74 19.88 12.62 4.39
N TYR A 75 19.53 12.12 5.58
CA TYR A 75 18.28 12.41 6.26
C TYR A 75 18.57 12.92 7.68
N ASN A 76 17.72 13.82 8.17
CA ASN A 76 17.89 14.40 9.49
C ASN A 76 17.51 13.41 10.60
N PHE A 77 18.08 13.62 11.78
CA PHE A 77 17.72 12.89 12.99
C PHE A 77 16.54 13.61 13.67
N THR A 78 15.75 12.92 14.49
CA THR A 78 14.69 13.59 15.28
C THR A 78 15.27 14.43 16.41
N GLY A 79 16.37 13.95 17.00
CA GLY A 79 17.12 14.60 18.08
C GLY A 79 18.57 14.12 18.10
N PHE A 80 19.31 14.53 19.13
CA PHE A 80 20.70 14.09 19.29
C PHE A 80 20.75 12.56 19.52
N ASN A 81 21.46 11.85 18.64
CA ASN A 81 21.58 10.38 18.66
C ASN A 81 20.27 9.60 18.49
N GLU A 82 19.26 10.19 17.83
CA GLU A 82 18.00 9.53 17.48
C GLU A 82 17.85 9.40 15.95
N PRO A 83 18.39 8.32 15.35
CA PRO A 83 18.27 8.11 13.92
C PRO A 83 16.83 7.75 13.54
N ARG A 84 16.39 8.26 12.39
CA ARG A 84 15.12 7.87 11.76
C ARG A 84 15.28 6.52 11.06
N ALA A 85 14.19 6.02 10.47
CA ALA A 85 14.20 4.81 9.63
C ALA A 85 15.24 4.91 8.48
N HIS A 86 15.46 6.12 7.96
CA HIS A 86 16.51 6.40 6.99
C HIS A 86 17.43 7.50 7.53
N ASP A 87 18.73 7.29 7.41
CA ASP A 87 19.77 8.25 7.78
C ASP A 87 20.68 8.59 6.59
N TYR A 88 21.05 7.56 5.80
CA TYR A 88 21.89 7.68 4.63
C TYR A 88 21.42 6.75 3.51
N SER A 89 21.20 7.32 2.32
CA SER A 89 20.60 6.62 1.16
C SER A 89 21.37 5.40 0.67
N ARG A 90 22.68 5.29 0.99
CA ARG A 90 23.43 4.06 0.70
C ARG A 90 22.87 2.88 1.50
N ARG A 91 22.56 3.08 2.79
CA ARG A 91 22.01 2.04 3.68
C ARG A 91 20.55 1.77 3.35
N GLY A 92 19.73 2.81 3.27
CA GLY A 92 18.29 2.69 3.02
C GLY A 92 17.72 3.96 2.43
N ASN A 93 16.81 3.83 1.47
CA ASN A 93 16.18 4.95 0.80
C ASN A 93 14.68 4.62 0.63
N PRO A 94 13.76 5.52 1.03
CA PRO A 94 12.33 5.23 1.05
C PRO A 94 11.78 4.88 -0.34
N THR A 95 12.28 5.51 -1.41
CA THR A 95 11.86 5.18 -2.78
C THR A 95 12.34 3.78 -3.18
N ARG A 96 13.54 3.39 -2.77
CA ARG A 96 14.09 2.04 -3.04
C ARG A 96 13.35 0.96 -2.26
N ASP A 97 12.94 1.27 -1.04
CA ASP A 97 12.26 0.33 -0.15
C ASP A 97 10.87 -0.07 -0.67
N VAL A 98 10.19 0.80 -1.43
CA VAL A 98 8.93 0.46 -2.12
C VAL A 98 9.15 -0.70 -3.11
N VAL A 99 10.20 -0.62 -3.92
CA VAL A 99 10.53 -1.67 -4.91
C VAL A 99 10.98 -2.95 -4.19
N GLN A 100 11.78 -2.82 -3.13
CA GLN A 100 12.22 -3.96 -2.33
C GLN A 100 11.04 -4.70 -1.69
N ARG A 101 10.06 -4.00 -1.11
CA ARG A 101 8.82 -4.64 -0.60
C ARG A 101 8.01 -5.29 -1.71
N ALA A 102 7.87 -4.62 -2.86
CA ALA A 102 7.12 -5.17 -4.00
C ALA A 102 7.70 -6.52 -4.45
N LEU A 103 9.02 -6.57 -4.62
CA LEU A 103 9.74 -7.78 -5.03
C LEU A 103 9.64 -8.88 -3.95
N ALA A 104 9.80 -8.51 -2.67
CA ALA A 104 9.64 -9.45 -1.57
C ALA A 104 8.24 -10.08 -1.54
N GLU A 105 7.19 -9.28 -1.72
CA GLU A 105 5.81 -9.77 -1.74
C GLU A 105 5.52 -10.65 -2.98
N LEU A 106 6.08 -10.30 -4.14
CA LEU A 106 5.92 -11.08 -5.37
C LEU A 106 6.58 -12.46 -5.31
N GLU A 107 7.78 -12.54 -4.71
CA GLU A 107 8.55 -13.77 -4.54
C GLU A 107 8.17 -14.55 -3.27
N GLY A 108 7.37 -13.95 -2.37
CA GLY A 108 7.07 -14.53 -1.06
C GLY A 108 8.27 -14.57 -0.10
N GLY A 109 9.26 -13.70 -0.32
CA GLY A 109 10.45 -13.59 0.52
C GLY A 109 10.22 -12.72 1.77
N ALA A 110 11.04 -12.91 2.81
CA ALA A 110 11.00 -12.08 4.02
C ALA A 110 11.41 -10.61 3.76
N GLY A 111 12.12 -10.36 2.67
CA GLY A 111 12.58 -9.06 2.23
C GLY A 111 13.36 -9.19 0.92
N ALA A 112 13.67 -8.06 0.30
CA ALA A 112 14.54 -8.00 -0.88
C ALA A 112 15.56 -6.88 -0.73
N VAL A 113 16.71 -7.03 -1.39
CA VAL A 113 17.75 -5.99 -1.46
C VAL A 113 17.94 -5.59 -2.90
N LEU A 114 17.81 -4.29 -3.20
CA LEU A 114 18.00 -3.77 -4.54
C LEU A 114 19.46 -3.31 -4.73
N THR A 115 20.14 -3.91 -5.69
CA THR A 115 21.50 -3.53 -6.10
C THR A 115 21.48 -2.66 -7.36
N ASN A 116 22.63 -2.08 -7.71
CA ASN A 116 22.82 -1.30 -8.94
C ASN A 116 22.76 -2.15 -10.22
N THR A 117 23.20 -3.41 -10.17
CA THR A 117 23.23 -4.35 -11.31
C THR A 117 22.96 -5.79 -10.87
N GLY A 118 22.59 -6.65 -11.82
CA GLY A 118 22.41 -8.09 -11.57
C GLY A 118 23.70 -8.78 -11.12
N MET A 119 24.85 -8.45 -11.71
CA MET A 119 26.14 -8.99 -11.27
C MET A 119 26.48 -8.60 -9.83
N SER A 120 26.09 -7.40 -9.40
CA SER A 120 26.27 -6.97 -8.01
C SER A 120 25.34 -7.71 -7.05
N ALA A 121 24.17 -8.18 -7.50
CA ALA A 121 23.32 -9.06 -6.71
C ALA A 121 23.99 -10.42 -6.49
N ILE A 122 24.56 -11.02 -7.54
CA ILE A 122 25.34 -12.26 -7.43
C ILE A 122 26.54 -12.05 -6.50
N HIS A 123 27.28 -10.95 -6.69
CA HIS A 123 28.43 -10.60 -5.86
C HIS A 123 28.07 -10.37 -4.38
N LEU A 124 26.90 -9.77 -4.11
CA LEU A 124 26.40 -9.58 -2.76
C LEU A 124 26.17 -10.93 -2.08
N VAL A 125 25.52 -11.88 -2.76
CA VAL A 125 25.28 -13.23 -2.23
C VAL A 125 26.61 -13.94 -1.96
N THR A 126 27.55 -13.92 -2.91
CA THR A 126 28.84 -14.60 -2.71
C THR A 126 29.63 -13.98 -1.56
N THR A 127 29.67 -12.66 -1.44
CA THR A 127 30.44 -11.96 -0.40
C THR A 127 29.84 -12.13 0.99
N VAL A 128 28.51 -12.20 1.11
CA VAL A 128 27.82 -12.34 2.40
C VAL A 128 27.90 -13.78 2.93
N PHE A 129 27.82 -14.78 2.05
CA PHE A 129 27.69 -16.18 2.46
C PHE A 129 28.97 -17.00 2.36
N LEU A 130 29.90 -16.67 1.45
CA LEU A 130 31.11 -17.47 1.23
C LEU A 130 32.32 -16.90 1.96
N LYS A 131 33.18 -17.81 2.41
CA LYS A 131 34.50 -17.54 2.97
C LYS A 131 35.56 -18.31 2.19
N PRO A 132 36.85 -17.90 2.31
CA PRO A 132 37.94 -18.67 1.72
C PRO A 132 37.90 -20.13 2.22
N GLY A 133 37.85 -21.08 1.28
CA GLY A 133 37.75 -22.52 1.55
C GLY A 133 36.36 -23.12 1.35
N ASP A 134 35.32 -22.30 1.16
CA ASP A 134 33.97 -22.78 0.86
C ASP A 134 33.84 -23.24 -0.60
N LEU A 135 32.99 -24.24 -0.84
CA LEU A 135 32.70 -24.78 -2.16
C LEU A 135 31.36 -24.25 -2.69
N LEU A 136 31.39 -23.59 -3.85
CA LEU A 136 30.20 -23.13 -4.57
C LEU A 136 29.89 -24.09 -5.73
N VAL A 137 28.64 -24.55 -5.83
CA VAL A 137 28.15 -25.34 -6.97
C VAL A 137 27.42 -24.41 -7.93
N ALA A 138 27.83 -24.39 -9.19
CA ALA A 138 27.23 -23.60 -10.26
C ALA A 138 26.94 -24.47 -11.49
N PRO A 139 25.87 -24.18 -12.26
CA PRO A 139 25.61 -24.85 -13.52
C PRO A 139 26.68 -24.51 -14.56
N HIS A 140 26.88 -25.40 -15.53
CA HIS A 140 27.90 -25.22 -16.59
C HIS A 140 27.50 -24.20 -17.67
N ASP A 141 26.21 -23.83 -17.74
CA ASP A 141 25.62 -22.95 -18.75
C ASP A 141 25.06 -21.66 -18.11
N CYS A 142 25.84 -21.06 -17.22
CA CYS A 142 25.50 -19.79 -16.55
C CYS A 142 26.01 -18.56 -17.32
#